data_AF-A0A6A5R1L8-F1
#
_entry.id   AF-A0A6A5R1L8-F1
#
_cell.length_a   1.000
_cell.length_b   1.000
_cell.length_c   1.000
_cell.angle_alpha   90.00
_cell.angle_beta   90.00
_cell.angle_gamma   90.00
#
_symmetry.space_group_name_H-M   'P 1'
#
loop_
_entity.id
_entity.type
_entity.pdbx_description
1 polymer ?
#
loop_
_entity_poly.entity_id
_entity_poly.type
_entity_poly.pdbx_seq_one_letter_code
_entity_poly.pdbx_strand_id
1 'polypeptide(L)'
;MLGDDPSFDYHDYSLIQTWVGKDKVTVGTVIGPQLYSIVWDLLNVGCRPVVSNTCVNDATNICFQTTAMDKYPGGPKYSWTCLGGLRMEWRTSEIRKLLIGAVAGTLEALTLNQVGGDSNCFMVNDERACNVGDVVRVNLPDLRGKRNYMHIKLWNFETRHGSWDCCSGDNRARVDRAIDGLGGEISEAFEKPFSRDTRCIINGDKVCGGGRL
;
A
#
# COMPACT_ATOMS: atom_id res chain seq x y z
N MET A 1 -22.97 7.06 -11.02
CA MET A 1 -21.73 7.81 -11.27
C MET A 1 -20.88 7.67 -10.02
N LEU A 2 -19.77 6.93 -10.10
CA LEU A 2 -18.75 6.99 -9.05
C LEU A 2 -18.09 8.37 -9.20
N GLY A 3 -17.93 9.10 -8.10
CA GLY A 3 -17.24 10.38 -8.10
C GLY A 3 -15.80 10.24 -8.59
N ASP A 4 -15.18 11.36 -8.95
CA ASP A 4 -13.74 11.39 -9.23
C ASP A 4 -12.98 10.81 -8.03
N ASP A 5 -11.96 9.99 -8.28
CA ASP A 5 -11.18 9.33 -7.22
C ASP A 5 -9.91 10.17 -6.98
N PRO A 6 -9.92 11.06 -5.97
CA PRO A 6 -8.87 12.04 -5.78
C PRO A 6 -7.55 11.38 -5.36
N SER A 7 -7.54 10.12 -4.96
CA SER A 7 -6.29 9.44 -4.61
C SER A 7 -5.34 9.24 -5.79
N PHE A 8 -5.77 9.53 -7.03
CA PHE A 8 -4.89 9.59 -8.20
C PHE A 8 -3.96 10.81 -8.24
N ASP A 9 -4.30 11.88 -7.53
CA ASP A 9 -3.58 13.15 -7.61
C ASP A 9 -3.06 13.60 -6.23
N TYR A 10 -2.14 14.57 -6.26
CA TYR A 10 -1.60 15.24 -5.09
C TYR A 10 -2.45 16.47 -4.73
N HIS A 11 -2.75 16.65 -3.44
CA HIS A 11 -3.71 17.66 -2.96
C HIS A 11 -3.15 18.68 -1.95
N ASP A 12 -1.87 19.03 -2.03
CA ASP A 12 -1.17 20.13 -1.31
C ASP A 12 -1.22 20.27 0.22
N TYR A 13 -2.05 19.52 0.94
CA TYR A 13 -2.20 19.61 2.40
C TYR A 13 -1.15 18.82 3.21
N SER A 14 -0.35 17.96 2.58
CA SER A 14 0.75 17.21 3.23
C SER A 14 1.86 16.91 2.22
N LEU A 15 3.11 16.78 2.67
CA LEU A 15 4.25 16.51 1.80
C LEU A 15 4.20 15.11 1.19
N ILE A 16 3.68 14.12 1.91
CA ILE A 16 3.36 12.79 1.37
C ILE A 16 1.91 12.42 1.67
N GLN A 17 1.24 11.84 0.68
CA GLN A 17 -0.15 11.42 0.78
C GLN A 17 -0.22 9.92 0.47
N THR A 18 -0.71 9.14 1.42
CA THR A 18 -0.84 7.70 1.28
C THR A 18 -2.32 7.32 1.31
N TRP A 19 -2.78 6.59 0.31
CA TRP A 19 -4.16 6.15 0.19
C TRP A 19 -4.22 4.63 0.14
N VAL A 20 -5.10 4.05 0.95
CA VAL A 20 -5.26 2.60 1.05
C VAL A 20 -6.68 2.19 0.63
N GLY A 21 -6.77 1.15 -0.19
CA GLY A 21 -8.02 0.60 -0.72
C GLY A 21 -8.92 -0.01 0.37
N LYS A 22 -10.23 0.02 0.12
CA LYS A 22 -11.23 -0.57 1.03
C LYS A 22 -11.45 -2.06 0.79
N ASP A 23 -11.12 -2.57 -0.39
CA ASP A 23 -11.44 -3.96 -0.71
C ASP A 23 -10.36 -4.86 -0.13
N LYS A 24 -10.80 -5.99 0.41
CA LYS A 24 -9.96 -6.88 1.21
C LYS A 24 -9.11 -7.77 0.31
N VAL A 25 -7.79 -7.77 0.53
CA VAL A 25 -6.84 -8.69 -0.11
C VAL A 25 -5.98 -9.38 0.94
N THR A 26 -5.84 -10.70 0.84
CA THR A 26 -4.94 -11.43 1.73
C THR A 26 -3.50 -11.31 1.24
N VAL A 27 -2.58 -11.03 2.16
CA VAL A 27 -1.13 -11.23 1.95
C VAL A 27 -0.67 -12.57 2.52
N GLY A 28 -1.61 -13.35 3.09
CA GLY A 28 -1.34 -14.62 3.75
C GLY A 28 -0.35 -14.46 4.90
N THR A 29 0.54 -15.44 5.05
CA THR A 29 1.56 -15.49 6.12
C THR A 29 2.81 -14.65 5.83
N VAL A 30 2.93 -14.07 4.63
CA VAL A 30 3.98 -13.10 4.30
C VAL A 30 3.58 -11.73 4.86
N ILE A 31 4.11 -11.40 6.03
CA ILE A 31 3.74 -10.22 6.82
C ILE A 31 4.97 -9.51 7.39
N GLY A 32 4.77 -8.31 7.95
CA GLY A 32 5.81 -7.54 8.64
C GLY A 32 7.03 -7.25 7.75
N PRO A 33 8.25 -7.33 8.30
CA PRO A 33 9.48 -7.04 7.55
C PRO A 33 9.73 -7.95 6.33
N GLN A 34 9.17 -9.16 6.35
CA GLN A 34 9.24 -10.08 5.21
C GLN A 34 8.43 -9.53 4.04
N LEU A 35 7.22 -9.03 4.32
CA LEU A 35 6.36 -8.40 3.31
C LEU A 35 7.01 -7.13 2.76
N TYR A 36 7.61 -6.30 3.62
CA TYR A 36 8.37 -5.12 3.18
C TYR A 36 9.42 -5.49 2.12
N SER A 37 10.31 -6.43 2.46
CA SER A 37 11.44 -6.82 1.60
C SER A 37 10.95 -7.35 0.26
N ILE A 38 9.96 -8.24 0.27
CA ILE A 38 9.40 -8.83 -0.96
C ILE A 38 8.74 -7.77 -1.84
N VAL A 39 7.91 -6.90 -1.26
CA VAL A 39 7.24 -5.84 -2.03
C VAL A 39 8.27 -4.88 -2.60
N TRP A 40 9.24 -4.45 -1.79
CA TRP A 40 10.32 -3.58 -2.25
C TRP A 40 11.04 -4.15 -3.46
N ASP A 41 11.45 -5.42 -3.39
CA ASP A 41 12.19 -6.09 -4.46
C ASP A 41 11.34 -6.25 -5.72
N LEU A 42 10.08 -6.69 -5.58
CA LEU A 42 9.15 -6.81 -6.69
C LEU A 42 8.96 -5.46 -7.40
N LEU A 43 8.72 -4.38 -6.65
CA LEU A 43 8.51 -3.05 -7.20
C LEU A 43 9.80 -2.48 -7.81
N ASN A 44 10.95 -2.70 -7.19
CA ASN A 44 12.25 -2.26 -7.70
C ASN A 44 12.60 -2.95 -9.04
N VAL A 45 12.24 -4.24 -9.17
CA VAL A 45 12.41 -5.01 -10.41
C VAL A 45 11.35 -4.66 -11.46
N GLY A 46 10.10 -4.46 -11.04
CA GLY A 46 8.97 -4.16 -11.92
C GLY A 46 9.01 -2.74 -12.49
N CYS A 47 9.58 -1.79 -11.73
CA CYS A 47 9.77 -0.40 -12.12
C CYS A 47 11.24 0.00 -12.02
N ARG A 48 12.08 -0.57 -12.88
CA ARG A 48 13.52 -0.25 -12.94
C ARG A 48 13.75 1.22 -13.32
N PRO A 49 14.89 1.81 -12.91
CA PRO A 49 15.28 3.13 -13.40
C PRO A 49 15.40 3.08 -14.93
N VAL A 50 14.62 3.92 -15.60
CA VAL A 50 14.61 4.07 -17.06
C VAL A 50 14.69 5.55 -17.41
N VAL A 51 15.12 5.87 -18.63
CA VAL A 51 15.37 7.25 -19.08
C VAL A 51 14.13 8.15 -18.96
N SER A 52 12.92 7.58 -19.13
CA SER A 52 11.67 8.34 -19.03
C SER A 52 11.22 8.67 -17.61
N ASN A 53 11.84 8.05 -16.58
CA ASN A 53 11.43 8.12 -15.18
C ASN A 53 9.92 7.89 -14.97
N THR A 54 9.35 6.97 -15.75
CA THR A 54 7.96 6.54 -15.67
C THR A 54 7.93 5.02 -15.77
N CYS A 55 7.05 4.38 -15.01
CA CYS A 55 6.77 2.96 -15.09
C CYS A 55 5.26 2.78 -15.23
N VAL A 56 4.84 2.09 -16.30
CA VAL A 56 3.47 1.63 -16.46
C VAL A 56 3.55 0.15 -16.76
N ASN A 57 3.14 -0.68 -15.81
CA ASN A 57 3.07 -2.13 -15.97
C ASN A 57 1.65 -2.60 -15.69
N ASP A 58 0.83 -2.49 -16.72
CA ASP A 58 -0.58 -2.92 -16.72
C ASP A 58 -0.72 -4.38 -17.19
N ALA A 59 0.33 -4.98 -17.79
CA ALA A 59 0.26 -6.28 -18.46
C ALA A 59 0.83 -7.45 -17.64
N THR A 60 1.69 -7.19 -16.65
CA THR A 60 2.35 -8.26 -15.87
C THR A 60 2.04 -8.12 -14.39
N ASN A 61 1.34 -9.10 -13.85
CA ASN A 61 1.22 -9.27 -12.41
C ASN A 61 2.57 -9.79 -11.87
N ILE A 62 3.16 -9.04 -10.95
CA ILE A 62 4.35 -9.50 -10.21
C ILE A 62 3.88 -10.05 -8.87
N CYS A 63 4.19 -11.31 -8.60
CA CYS A 63 3.56 -12.05 -7.52
C CYS A 63 4.58 -12.59 -6.54
N PHE A 64 4.14 -12.79 -5.30
CA PHE A 64 4.84 -13.58 -4.30
C PHE A 64 3.95 -14.71 -3.78
N GLN A 65 4.59 -15.82 -3.45
CA GLN A 65 3.92 -16.97 -2.88
C GLN A 65 3.63 -16.72 -1.40
N THR A 66 2.47 -17.17 -0.94
CA THR A 66 2.06 -17.06 0.46
C THR A 66 1.16 -18.23 0.83
N THR A 67 0.87 -18.39 2.12
CA THR A 67 -0.15 -19.31 2.61
C THR A 67 -1.39 -18.52 3.02
N ALA A 68 -2.53 -18.83 2.41
CA ALA A 68 -3.82 -18.23 2.72
C ALA A 68 -4.79 -19.26 3.32
N MET A 69 -5.93 -18.79 3.81
CA MET A 69 -7.03 -19.65 4.26
C MET A 69 -8.06 -19.77 3.13
N ASP A 70 -8.38 -20.98 2.67
CA ASP A 70 -9.48 -21.25 1.73
C ASP A 70 -10.81 -21.43 2.51
N LYS A 71 -10.78 -22.24 3.58
CA LYS A 71 -11.94 -22.53 4.43
C LYS A 71 -11.54 -22.66 5.91
N TYR A 72 -12.40 -22.24 6.83
CA TYR A 72 -12.20 -22.30 8.28
C TYR A 72 -13.00 -23.46 8.89
N PRO A 73 -12.53 -24.17 9.94
CA PRO A 73 -11.28 -24.00 10.70
C PRO A 73 -10.05 -24.72 10.12
N GLY A 74 -10.12 -25.27 8.90
CA GLY A 74 -8.96 -25.91 8.27
C GLY A 74 -9.01 -25.78 6.75
N GLY A 75 -7.90 -25.39 6.15
CA GLY A 75 -7.78 -25.20 4.71
C GLY A 75 -6.64 -24.25 4.33
N PRO A 76 -5.43 -24.40 4.93
CA PRO A 76 -4.28 -23.66 4.45
C PRO A 76 -4.06 -24.03 2.98
N LYS A 77 -3.93 -23.01 2.14
CA LYS A 77 -3.75 -23.19 0.71
C LYS A 77 -2.60 -22.32 0.25
N TYR A 78 -1.70 -22.95 -0.51
CA TYR A 78 -0.70 -22.21 -1.25
C TYR A 78 -1.40 -21.26 -2.22
N SER A 79 -1.08 -19.98 -2.09
CA SER A 79 -1.68 -18.94 -2.90
C SER A 79 -0.59 -17.97 -3.38
N TRP A 80 -1.01 -17.04 -4.23
CA TRP A 80 -0.20 -15.96 -4.75
C TRP A 80 -0.89 -14.65 -4.47
N THR A 81 -0.16 -13.72 -3.85
CA THR A 81 -0.57 -12.33 -3.82
C THR A 81 0.23 -11.59 -4.87
N CYS A 82 -0.48 -10.84 -5.70
CA CYS A 82 0.10 -10.20 -6.87
C CYS A 82 -0.09 -8.69 -6.81
N LEU A 83 0.93 -7.97 -7.25
CA LEU A 83 0.91 -6.54 -7.50
C LEU A 83 0.64 -6.34 -9.00
N GLY A 84 -0.34 -5.50 -9.31
CA GLY A 84 -0.77 -5.18 -10.67
C GLY A 84 -1.17 -3.71 -10.81
N GLY A 85 -1.43 -3.26 -12.04
CA GLY A 85 -1.76 -1.86 -12.33
C GLY A 85 -0.70 -0.89 -11.82
N LEU A 86 0.58 -1.27 -11.94
CA LEU A 86 1.69 -0.48 -11.43
C LEU A 86 1.82 0.77 -12.29
N ARG A 87 1.60 1.93 -11.67
CA ARG A 87 1.81 3.23 -12.30
C ARG A 87 2.70 4.07 -11.40
N MET A 88 3.81 4.54 -11.95
CA MET A 88 4.79 5.28 -11.18
C MET A 88 5.42 6.35 -12.05
N GLU A 89 5.63 7.52 -11.46
CA GLU A 89 6.38 8.61 -12.05
C GLU A 89 7.29 9.19 -10.98
N TRP A 90 8.53 9.51 -11.34
CA TRP A 90 9.49 10.07 -10.40
C TRP A 90 10.39 11.09 -11.08
N ARG A 91 10.98 11.98 -10.28
CA ARG A 91 11.98 12.93 -10.78
C ARG A 91 13.40 12.39 -10.69
N THR A 92 13.76 11.74 -9.60
CA THR A 92 15.12 11.22 -9.34
C THR A 92 15.09 9.78 -8.83
N SER A 93 16.24 9.11 -8.85
CA SER A 93 16.39 7.74 -8.34
C SER A 93 16.12 7.63 -6.84
N GLU A 94 16.40 8.70 -6.10
CA GLU A 94 16.13 8.81 -4.66
C GLU A 94 14.62 8.85 -4.42
N ILE A 95 13.89 9.74 -5.12
CA ILE A 95 12.43 9.82 -5.03
C ILE A 95 11.78 8.49 -5.43
N ARG A 96 12.31 7.80 -6.45
CA ARG A 96 11.86 6.47 -6.82
C ARG A 96 11.95 5.48 -5.65
N LYS A 97 13.09 5.45 -4.95
CA LYS A 97 13.29 4.58 -3.77
C LYS A 97 12.33 4.96 -2.63
N LEU A 98 12.14 6.26 -2.38
CA LEU A 98 11.21 6.74 -1.36
C LEU A 98 9.76 6.32 -1.64
N LEU A 99 9.31 6.41 -2.89
CA LEU A 99 8.00 5.96 -3.30
C LEU A 99 7.81 4.44 -3.13
N ILE A 100 8.81 3.63 -3.52
CA ILE A 100 8.79 2.18 -3.30
C ILE A 100 8.75 1.87 -1.79
N GLY A 101 9.55 2.57 -0.99
CA GLY A 101 9.59 2.43 0.46
C GLY A 101 8.28 2.78 1.13
N ALA A 102 7.63 3.85 0.69
CA ALA A 102 6.34 4.25 1.22
C ALA A 102 5.27 3.17 0.94
N VAL A 103 5.24 2.58 -0.25
CA VAL A 103 4.31 1.49 -0.58
C VAL A 103 4.61 0.23 0.23
N ALA A 104 5.87 -0.20 0.27
CA ALA A 104 6.29 -1.39 1.01
C ALA A 104 6.05 -1.24 2.53
N GLY A 105 6.44 -0.10 3.09
CA GLY A 105 6.24 0.26 4.50
C GLY A 105 4.76 0.37 4.87
N THR A 106 3.91 0.86 3.96
CA THR A 106 2.45 0.87 4.16
C THR A 106 1.91 -0.55 4.31
N LEU A 107 2.27 -1.46 3.41
CA LEU A 107 1.80 -2.85 3.46
C LEU A 107 2.36 -3.60 4.68
N GLU A 108 3.63 -3.41 5.02
CA GLU A 108 4.20 -3.92 6.26
C GLU A 108 3.42 -3.46 7.48
N ALA A 109 3.22 -2.15 7.63
CA ALA A 109 2.59 -1.55 8.80
C ALA A 109 1.18 -2.09 9.07
N LEU A 110 0.42 -2.33 8.00
CA LEU A 110 -0.93 -2.90 8.07
C LEU A 110 -0.95 -4.35 8.55
N THR A 111 0.18 -5.05 8.57
CA THR A 111 0.25 -6.47 8.98
C THR A 111 0.88 -6.68 10.36
N LEU A 112 1.12 -5.60 11.10
CA LEU A 112 1.69 -5.66 12.45
C LEU A 112 0.67 -5.94 13.55
N ASN A 113 -0.62 -5.99 13.22
CA ASN A 113 -1.68 -6.26 14.18
C ASN A 113 -1.58 -7.67 14.77
N GLN A 114 -1.91 -7.78 16.05
CA GLN A 114 -2.09 -9.10 16.68
C GLN A 114 -3.42 -9.71 16.24
N VAL A 115 -3.54 -11.02 16.35
CA VAL A 115 -4.81 -11.71 16.07
C VAL A 115 -5.79 -11.43 17.22
N GLY A 116 -7.00 -10.99 16.87
CA GLY A 116 -8.09 -10.78 17.83
C GLY A 116 -9.15 -9.80 17.34
N GLY A 117 -10.38 -9.89 17.85
CA GLY A 117 -11.47 -8.95 17.55
C GLY A 117 -11.64 -8.65 16.06
N ASP A 118 -11.76 -7.34 15.74
CA ASP A 118 -11.89 -6.82 14.37
C ASP A 118 -10.56 -6.71 13.60
N SER A 119 -9.49 -7.34 14.10
CA SER A 119 -8.17 -7.32 13.46
C SER A 119 -8.20 -7.89 12.05
N ASN A 120 -7.48 -7.23 11.15
CA ASN A 120 -7.24 -7.72 9.80
C ASN A 120 -6.33 -8.98 9.77
N CYS A 121 -5.76 -9.37 10.90
CA CYS A 121 -4.92 -10.55 11.04
C CYS A 121 -5.67 -11.70 11.72
N PHE A 122 -5.41 -12.91 11.23
CA PHE A 122 -6.06 -14.16 11.64
C PHE A 122 -5.04 -15.31 11.66
N MET A 123 -5.44 -16.43 12.25
CA MET A 123 -4.61 -17.64 12.28
C MET A 123 -4.84 -18.49 11.03
N VAL A 124 -3.74 -18.96 10.43
CA VAL A 124 -3.71 -20.02 9.42
C VAL A 124 -2.84 -21.13 9.99
N ASN A 125 -3.48 -22.18 10.52
CA ASN A 125 -2.85 -23.11 11.46
C ASN A 125 -2.26 -22.33 12.66
N ASP A 126 -0.97 -22.54 12.95
CA ASP A 126 -0.22 -21.88 14.03
C ASP A 126 0.53 -20.62 13.55
N GLU A 127 0.31 -20.19 12.32
CA GLU A 127 0.92 -18.98 11.75
C GLU A 127 -0.07 -17.83 11.64
N ARG A 128 0.43 -16.60 11.82
CA ARG A 128 -0.35 -15.38 11.62
C ARG A 128 -0.39 -15.04 10.14
N ALA A 129 -1.59 -14.80 9.61
CA ALA A 129 -1.82 -14.22 8.30
C ALA A 129 -2.58 -12.91 8.43
N CYS A 130 -2.50 -12.04 7.41
CA CYS A 130 -3.20 -10.76 7.43
C CYS A 130 -3.85 -10.43 6.09
N ASN A 131 -4.88 -9.58 6.16
CA ASN A 131 -5.44 -8.88 5.02
C ASN A 131 -4.99 -7.42 4.98
N VAL A 132 -4.98 -6.82 3.80
CA VAL A 132 -4.70 -5.41 3.53
C VAL A 132 -5.71 -4.88 2.51
N GLY A 133 -5.63 -3.59 2.20
CA GLY A 133 -6.39 -2.98 1.12
C GLY A 133 -5.89 -3.41 -0.26
N ASP A 134 -6.80 -3.49 -1.22
CA ASP A 134 -6.55 -3.85 -2.61
C ASP A 134 -5.77 -2.79 -3.41
N VAL A 135 -5.57 -1.61 -2.84
CA VAL A 135 -4.87 -0.49 -3.48
C VAL A 135 -3.94 0.17 -2.48
N VAL A 136 -2.76 0.58 -2.95
CA VAL A 136 -1.92 1.57 -2.26
C VAL A 136 -1.52 2.63 -3.28
N ARG A 137 -1.79 3.91 -2.96
CA ARG A 137 -1.36 5.06 -3.77
C ARG A 137 -0.57 6.03 -2.90
N VAL A 138 0.63 6.34 -3.35
CA VAL A 138 1.49 7.32 -2.71
C VAL A 138 1.69 8.48 -3.68
N ASN A 139 1.39 9.69 -3.23
CA ASN A 139 1.59 10.93 -3.99
C ASN A 139 2.52 11.87 -3.20
N LEU A 140 3.47 12.46 -3.93
CA LEU A 140 4.39 13.51 -3.48
C LEU A 140 4.20 14.73 -4.41
N PRO A 141 4.63 15.94 -4.00
CA PRO A 141 4.51 17.13 -4.83
C PRO A 141 5.20 17.00 -6.17
N ASP A 142 4.77 17.83 -7.12
CA ASP A 142 5.52 18.03 -8.34
C ASP A 142 6.87 18.69 -8.06
N LEU A 143 7.92 18.18 -8.70
CA LEU A 143 9.26 18.72 -8.62
C LEU A 143 9.73 19.12 -10.01
N ARG A 144 9.78 20.44 -10.28
CA ARG A 144 10.17 21.02 -11.57
C ARG A 144 9.32 20.51 -12.74
N GLY A 145 7.99 20.48 -12.54
CA GLY A 145 7.02 20.05 -13.56
C GLY A 145 6.99 18.54 -13.81
N LYS A 146 7.61 17.74 -12.93
CA LYS A 146 7.56 16.27 -12.95
C LYS A 146 6.77 15.77 -11.75
N ARG A 147 5.78 14.92 -12.00
CA ARG A 147 4.98 14.30 -10.94
C ARG A 147 5.79 13.23 -10.20
N ASN A 148 5.43 12.99 -8.94
CA ASN A 148 6.08 11.99 -8.11
C ASN A 148 5.01 11.14 -7.43
N TYR A 149 4.74 9.96 -7.97
CA TYR A 149 3.72 9.07 -7.41
C TYR A 149 4.05 7.61 -7.67
N MET A 150 3.43 6.74 -6.86
CA MET A 150 3.41 5.31 -7.07
C MET A 150 2.05 4.74 -6.68
N HIS A 151 1.36 4.13 -7.64
CA HIS A 151 0.07 3.50 -7.48
C HIS A 151 0.19 2.03 -7.81
N ILE A 152 -0.35 1.19 -6.93
CA ILE A 152 -0.40 -0.26 -7.11
C ILE A 152 -1.79 -0.78 -6.76
N LYS A 153 -2.15 -1.90 -7.38
CA LYS A 153 -3.25 -2.75 -6.96
C LYS A 153 -2.70 -4.07 -6.46
N LEU A 154 -3.36 -4.63 -5.46
CA LEU A 154 -3.12 -5.96 -4.95
C LEU A 154 -4.30 -6.85 -5.32
N TRP A 155 -4.02 -8.12 -5.60
CA TRP A 155 -5.07 -9.12 -5.68
C TRP A 155 -4.57 -10.48 -5.18
N ASN A 156 -5.49 -11.24 -4.62
CA ASN A 156 -5.36 -12.64 -4.25
C ASN A 156 -6.77 -13.25 -4.38
N PHE A 157 -6.89 -14.51 -4.81
CA PHE A 157 -8.20 -15.15 -4.95
C PHE A 157 -8.77 -15.68 -3.62
N GLU A 158 -7.93 -15.81 -2.59
CA GLU A 158 -8.25 -16.42 -1.29
C GLU A 158 -8.57 -15.37 -0.22
N THR A 159 -9.50 -14.46 -0.51
CA THR A 159 -9.84 -13.31 0.37
C THR A 159 -11.05 -13.56 1.26
N ARG A 160 -11.54 -14.80 1.36
CA ARG A 160 -12.80 -15.10 2.06
C ARG A 160 -12.71 -14.93 3.59
N HIS A 161 -11.52 -15.03 4.17
CA HIS A 161 -11.32 -15.03 5.63
C HIS A 161 -10.72 -13.73 6.17
N GLY A 162 -10.86 -13.53 7.48
CA GLY A 162 -10.45 -12.32 8.19
C GLY A 162 -11.28 -11.08 7.84
N SER A 163 -11.14 -10.03 8.63
CA SER A 163 -11.71 -8.72 8.31
C SER A 163 -10.71 -7.87 7.53
N TRP A 164 -11.19 -6.79 6.95
CA TRP A 164 -10.38 -5.65 6.55
C TRP A 164 -11.28 -4.41 6.59
N ASP A 165 -10.81 -3.39 7.28
CA ASP A 165 -11.37 -2.06 7.22
C ASP A 165 -10.22 -1.07 7.42
N CYS A 166 -9.94 -0.29 6.38
CA CYS A 166 -8.89 0.73 6.44
C CYS A 166 -9.16 1.76 7.55
N CYS A 167 -10.44 2.01 7.88
CA CYS A 167 -10.85 2.97 8.89
C CYS A 167 -10.89 2.41 10.31
N SER A 168 -10.79 1.09 10.49
CA SER A 168 -10.89 0.46 11.80
C SER A 168 -9.57 0.52 12.58
N GLY A 169 -9.71 0.53 13.91
CA GLY A 169 -8.57 0.47 14.83
C GLY A 169 -7.56 1.59 14.59
N ASP A 170 -6.27 1.21 14.56
CA ASP A 170 -5.14 2.12 14.38
C ASP A 170 -4.44 1.96 13.02
N ASN A 171 -5.12 1.37 12.03
CA ASN A 171 -4.54 1.06 10.71
C ASN A 171 -3.91 2.29 10.04
N ARG A 172 -4.61 3.42 9.97
CA ARG A 172 -4.06 4.68 9.41
C ARG A 172 -2.87 5.20 10.21
N ALA A 173 -2.97 5.18 11.54
CA ALA A 173 -1.89 5.66 12.41
C ALA A 173 -0.63 4.78 12.31
N ARG A 174 -0.77 3.48 12.02
CA ARG A 174 0.37 2.59 11.73
C ARG A 174 1.08 2.97 10.45
N VAL A 175 0.31 3.24 9.40
CA VAL A 175 0.87 3.71 8.12
C VAL A 175 1.58 5.05 8.32
N ASP A 176 0.96 6.01 9.02
CA ASP A 176 1.60 7.30 9.33
C ASP A 176 2.94 7.11 10.05
N ARG A 177 3.01 6.20 11.04
CA ARG A 177 4.26 5.88 11.75
C ARG A 177 5.33 5.24 10.87
N ALA A 178 4.94 4.40 9.91
CA ALA A 178 5.88 3.83 8.95
C ALA A 178 6.41 4.90 7.99
N ILE A 179 5.54 5.81 7.55
CA ILE A 179 5.88 6.94 6.69
C ILE A 179 6.74 7.99 7.43
N ASP A 180 6.56 8.17 8.74
CA ASP A 180 7.43 8.99 9.59
C ASP A 180 8.90 8.55 9.49
N GLY A 181 9.17 7.24 9.33
CA GLY A 181 10.51 6.71 9.15
C GLY A 181 11.22 7.18 7.88
N LEU A 182 10.48 7.62 6.86
CA LEU A 182 11.01 8.17 5.60
C LEU A 182 11.10 9.70 5.62
N GLY A 183 10.62 10.35 6.70
CA GLY A 183 10.33 11.77 6.69
C GLY A 183 11.55 12.68 6.52
N GLY A 184 12.71 12.28 7.03
CA GLY A 184 13.96 13.00 6.84
C GLY A 184 14.37 13.05 5.36
N GLU A 185 14.43 11.89 4.72
CA GLU A 185 14.82 11.76 3.32
C GLU A 185 13.82 12.42 2.36
N ILE A 186 12.51 12.32 2.66
CA ILE A 186 11.47 13.02 1.87
C ILE A 186 11.62 14.54 2.04
N SER A 187 11.82 15.04 3.25
CA SER A 187 11.99 16.48 3.48
C SER A 187 13.20 17.04 2.75
N GLU A 188 14.31 16.31 2.77
CA GLU A 188 15.53 16.66 2.06
C GLU A 188 15.31 16.67 0.55
N ALA A 189 14.68 15.63 -0.02
CA ALA A 189 14.46 15.51 -1.45
C ALA A 189 13.55 16.60 -2.04
N PHE A 190 12.66 17.18 -1.23
CA PHE A 190 11.69 18.20 -1.65
C PHE A 190 11.96 19.59 -1.08
N GLU A 191 12.99 19.75 -0.25
CA GLU A 191 13.34 21.00 0.45
C GLU A 191 12.13 21.61 1.19
N LYS A 192 11.34 20.76 1.84
CA LYS A 192 10.08 21.14 2.53
C LYS A 192 9.98 20.47 3.89
N PRO A 193 9.34 21.11 4.90
CA PRO A 193 9.05 20.45 6.16
C PRO A 193 8.24 19.18 5.97
N PHE A 194 8.59 18.12 6.69
CA PHE A 194 7.86 16.87 6.63
C PHE A 194 6.41 17.02 7.11
N SER A 195 5.48 16.48 6.33
CA SER A 195 4.13 16.20 6.76
C SER A 195 3.59 15.02 5.95
N ARG A 196 2.71 14.25 6.56
CA ARG A 196 2.10 13.05 5.99
C ARG A 196 0.63 12.99 6.32
N ASP A 197 -0.12 12.33 5.44
CA ASP A 197 -1.53 12.07 5.65
C ASP A 197 -1.89 10.72 5.03
N THR A 198 -2.42 9.82 5.85
CA THR A 198 -2.96 8.54 5.40
C THR A 198 -4.48 8.58 5.34
N ARG A 199 -5.02 8.22 4.17
CA ARG A 199 -6.45 8.17 3.88
C ARG A 199 -6.89 6.80 3.37
N CYS A 200 -8.19 6.56 3.45
CA CYS A 200 -8.82 5.36 2.91
C CYS A 200 -9.64 5.72 1.68
N ILE A 201 -9.57 4.90 0.63
CA ILE A 201 -10.35 5.08 -0.59
C ILE A 201 -11.73 4.46 -0.38
N ILE A 202 -12.70 5.26 0.08
CA ILE A 202 -14.06 4.79 0.33
C ILE A 202 -14.98 5.29 -0.79
N ASN A 203 -15.34 4.42 -1.72
CA ASN A 203 -16.26 4.73 -2.82
C ASN A 203 -15.84 5.93 -3.70
N GLY A 204 -14.54 6.08 -3.96
CA GLY A 204 -13.98 7.18 -4.75
C GLY A 204 -13.66 8.39 -3.87
N ASP A 205 -14.67 9.12 -3.42
CA ASP A 205 -14.54 10.47 -2.82
C ASP A 205 -14.69 10.54 -1.29
N LYS A 206 -15.04 9.45 -0.61
CA LYS A 206 -15.30 9.48 0.85
C LYS A 206 -14.05 9.13 1.64
N VAL A 207 -13.88 9.82 2.77
CA VAL A 207 -12.87 9.52 3.80
C VAL A 207 -13.53 8.93 5.05
N CYS A 208 -12.72 8.31 5.91
CA CYS A 208 -13.19 7.78 7.20
C CYS A 208 -13.92 8.86 7.99
N GLY A 209 -15.11 8.57 8.51
CA GLY A 209 -15.93 9.54 9.27
C GLY A 209 -17.00 10.27 8.44
N GLY A 210 -17.22 9.90 7.17
CA GLY A 210 -18.36 10.38 6.39
C GLY A 210 -18.21 11.77 5.77
N GLY A 211 -17.04 12.39 5.90
CA GLY A 211 -16.67 13.60 5.16
C GLY A 211 -16.51 13.31 3.67
N ARG A 212 -16.94 14.26 2.83
CA ARG A 212 -16.44 14.38 1.47
C ARG A 212 -15.14 15.17 1.49
N LEU A 213 -14.29 14.89 0.51
CA LEU A 213 -13.08 15.65 0.22
C LEU A 213 -13.42 17.05 -0.30
#